data_AF-A0A8C6E900-F1
#
_entry.id   AF-A0A8C6E900-F1
#
_cell.length_a   1.000
_cell.length_b   1.000
_cell.length_c   1.000
_cell.angle_alpha   90.00
_cell.angle_beta   90.00
_cell.angle_gamma   90.00
#
_symmetry.space_group_name_H-M   'P 1'
#
loop_
_entity.id
_entity.type
_entity.pdbx_description
1 polymer ?
#
loop_
_entity_poly.entity_id
_entity_poly.type
_entity_poly.pdbx_seq_one_letter_code
_entity_poly.pdbx_strand_id
1 'polypeptide(L)'
;LRKTSSFFLKQKLSSEDEELAGPSHPEIPTLQGVEIVSEKELAQLALIQPLIFNTQEQSTIRDYFKILTKVTSEDEITQEFMTGASHFVKHLQFTSWPDHGTPASAEGFIKYVRYVRKSHLTGPIVVHCSAGVGRTGVFLCVDVVFCAIEKNFSFNIMNIVGQMREQRHGMIQTKEQYMFCYKIVLEVLQKLWTVK
;
A
#
# COMPACT_ATOMS: atom_id res chain seq x y z
N LEU A 1 -45.91 9.22 -9.38
CA LEU A 1 -46.62 8.19 -10.19
C LEU A 1 -46.63 8.65 -11.64
N ARG A 2 -46.33 7.77 -12.61
CA ARG A 2 -46.08 8.07 -14.05
C ARG A 2 -44.76 8.91 -14.25
N LYS A 3 -43.82 8.69 -15.20
CA LYS A 3 -43.77 8.14 -16.60
C LYS A 3 -44.48 9.06 -17.62
N THR A 4 -43.99 9.39 -18.83
CA THR A 4 -42.77 9.11 -19.66
C THR A 4 -42.79 10.09 -20.87
N SER A 5 -41.79 10.32 -21.76
CA SER A 5 -40.39 9.86 -21.98
C SER A 5 -39.69 10.73 -23.07
N SER A 6 -38.34 10.72 -23.10
CA SER A 6 -37.42 10.89 -24.27
C SER A 6 -37.75 11.78 -25.48
N PHE A 7 -36.82 12.69 -25.85
CA PHE A 7 -36.07 12.71 -27.14
C PHE A 7 -34.98 13.81 -27.05
N PHE A 8 -33.68 13.47 -26.95
CA PHE A 8 -32.73 13.37 -28.07
C PHE A 8 -32.68 14.56 -29.05
N LEU A 9 -31.60 15.34 -28.97
CA LEU A 9 -31.07 16.15 -30.08
C LEU A 9 -29.58 15.85 -30.26
N LYS A 10 -29.13 15.63 -31.50
CA LYS A 10 -27.71 15.41 -31.86
C LYS A 10 -27.12 16.67 -32.47
N GLN A 11 -25.87 17.00 -32.10
CA GLN A 11 -24.77 17.29 -33.04
C GLN A 11 -23.44 17.24 -32.26
N LYS A 12 -22.59 16.25 -32.57
CA LYS A 12 -21.40 16.39 -33.44
C LYS A 12 -20.20 17.03 -32.72
N LEU A 13 -19.40 16.18 -32.08
CA LEU A 13 -17.96 16.43 -31.87
C LEU A 13 -17.19 15.45 -32.78
N SER A 14 -16.01 15.84 -33.24
CA SER A 14 -15.13 15.00 -34.07
C SER A 14 -14.43 13.93 -33.24
N SER A 15 -14.08 12.83 -33.88
CA SER A 15 -13.24 11.76 -33.33
C SER A 15 -11.80 12.25 -33.13
N GLU A 16 -11.24 12.01 -31.95
CA GLU A 16 -9.92 11.38 -31.77
C GLU A 16 -9.75 10.99 -30.28
N ASP A 17 -9.37 9.72 -30.05
CA ASP A 17 -8.71 9.14 -28.88
C ASP A 17 -9.31 9.33 -27.46
N GLU A 18 -10.47 8.69 -27.21
CA GLU A 18 -10.73 8.10 -25.88
C GLU A 18 -10.05 6.71 -25.80
N GLU A 19 -8.77 6.68 -25.41
CA GLU A 19 -8.06 5.42 -25.13
C GLU A 19 -8.56 4.80 -23.81
N LEU A 20 -9.65 4.04 -23.91
CA LEU A 20 -10.15 3.20 -22.81
C LEU A 20 -9.05 2.21 -22.39
N ALA A 21 -8.78 2.14 -21.09
CA ALA A 21 -7.83 1.19 -20.52
C ALA A 21 -8.24 -0.25 -20.86
N GLY A 22 -7.55 -0.84 -21.85
CA GLY A 22 -7.79 -2.19 -22.32
C GLY A 22 -7.49 -3.25 -21.25
N PRO A 23 -7.85 -4.52 -21.50
CA PRO A 23 -7.41 -5.61 -20.64
C PRO A 23 -5.87 -5.60 -20.57
N SER A 24 -5.32 -5.73 -19.37
CA SER A 24 -3.87 -5.73 -19.17
C SER A 24 -3.26 -6.98 -19.81
N HIS A 25 -2.83 -6.84 -21.07
CA HIS A 25 -2.04 -7.85 -21.74
C HIS A 25 -0.78 -8.10 -20.92
N PRO A 26 -0.49 -9.35 -20.53
CA PRO A 26 0.80 -9.65 -19.95
C PRO A 26 1.85 -9.53 -21.06
N GLU A 27 2.64 -8.46 -21.03
CA GLU A 27 3.94 -8.46 -21.70
C GLU A 27 4.83 -9.47 -20.99
N ILE A 28 4.66 -10.74 -21.35
CA ILE A 28 5.56 -11.83 -20.97
C ILE A 28 6.90 -11.50 -21.63
N PRO A 29 7.97 -11.18 -20.88
CA PRO A 29 9.28 -11.01 -21.49
C PRO A 29 9.64 -12.34 -22.13
N THR A 30 10.10 -12.34 -23.38
CA THR A 30 10.47 -13.57 -24.10
C THR A 30 11.75 -14.18 -23.53
N LEU A 31 11.62 -14.78 -22.35
CA LEU A 31 12.58 -15.63 -21.66
C LEU A 31 12.72 -16.95 -22.44
N GLN A 32 13.35 -16.86 -23.62
CA GLN A 32 13.74 -18.02 -24.41
C GLN A 32 14.63 -18.93 -23.55
N GLY A 33 14.09 -20.07 -23.12
CA GLY A 33 14.76 -21.03 -22.23
C GLY A 33 14.20 -21.16 -20.81
N VAL A 34 13.16 -20.42 -20.42
CA VAL A 34 12.41 -20.73 -19.19
C VAL A 34 11.23 -21.64 -19.50
N GLU A 35 11.39 -22.93 -19.18
CA GLU A 35 10.37 -23.96 -19.31
C GLU A 35 9.36 -23.82 -18.15
N ILE A 36 8.19 -23.23 -18.42
CA ILE A 36 7.13 -23.02 -17.43
C ILE A 36 6.40 -24.34 -17.22
N VAL A 37 6.67 -25.02 -16.10
CA VAL A 37 6.02 -26.27 -15.70
C VAL A 37 4.50 -26.09 -15.67
N SER A 38 3.79 -26.89 -16.47
CA SER A 38 2.33 -26.81 -16.59
C SER A 38 1.62 -27.41 -15.37
N GLU A 39 0.35 -27.03 -15.17
CA GLU A 39 -0.52 -27.68 -14.16
C GLU A 39 -0.60 -29.20 -14.34
N LYS A 40 -0.42 -29.70 -15.57
CA LYS A 40 -0.44 -31.14 -15.88
C LYS A 40 0.83 -31.86 -15.41
N GLU A 41 1.98 -31.21 -15.48
CA GLU A 41 3.25 -31.74 -14.96
C GLU A 41 3.30 -31.59 -13.44
N LEU A 42 2.80 -30.48 -12.89
CA LEU A 42 2.54 -30.34 -11.45
C LEU A 42 1.59 -31.43 -10.94
N ALA A 43 0.53 -31.77 -11.68
CA ALA A 43 -0.40 -32.84 -11.31
C ALA A 43 0.25 -34.25 -11.34
N GLN A 44 1.29 -34.47 -12.16
CA GLN A 44 2.08 -35.71 -12.12
C GLN A 44 2.98 -35.78 -10.88
N LEU A 45 3.46 -34.63 -10.39
CA LEU A 45 4.19 -34.51 -9.11
C LEU A 45 3.26 -34.45 -7.88
N ALA A 46 1.98 -34.09 -8.06
CA ALA A 46 0.99 -33.94 -6.98
C ALA A 46 0.50 -35.27 -6.38
N LEU A 47 0.90 -36.40 -6.95
CA LEU A 47 0.87 -37.67 -6.24
C LEU A 47 1.85 -37.57 -5.06
N ILE A 48 1.31 -37.30 -3.85
CA ILE A 48 2.04 -37.44 -2.59
C ILE A 48 2.34 -38.94 -2.40
N GLN A 49 3.36 -39.40 -3.09
CA GLN A 49 3.85 -40.76 -3.04
C GLN A 49 4.35 -40.96 -1.60
N PRO A 50 3.85 -41.98 -0.86
CA PRO A 50 4.34 -42.23 0.48
C PRO A 50 5.83 -42.57 0.40
N LEU A 51 6.67 -41.61 0.77
CA LEU A 51 8.03 -41.91 1.23
C LEU A 51 7.91 -43.05 2.25
N ILE A 52 8.80 -44.04 2.18
CA ILE A 52 8.65 -45.28 2.95
C ILE A 52 8.96 -44.98 4.42
N PHE A 53 7.96 -44.43 5.10
CA PHE A 53 8.06 -43.89 6.44
C PHE A 53 8.29 -45.03 7.43
N ASN A 54 9.36 -44.91 8.21
CA ASN A 54 9.58 -45.81 9.33
C ASN A 54 8.50 -45.61 10.41
N THR A 55 8.45 -46.53 11.38
CA THR A 55 7.39 -46.55 12.40
C THR A 55 7.31 -45.25 13.21
N GLN A 56 8.44 -44.57 13.41
CA GLN A 56 8.52 -43.30 14.14
C GLN A 56 7.96 -42.15 13.31
N GLU A 57 8.37 -42.03 12.04
CA GLU A 57 7.85 -41.03 11.09
C GLU A 57 6.34 -41.15 10.91
N GLN A 58 5.83 -42.39 10.81
CA GLN A 58 4.38 -42.60 10.76
C GLN A 58 3.66 -42.23 12.05
N SER A 59 4.29 -42.35 13.23
CA SER A 59 3.69 -41.81 14.46
C SER A 59 3.61 -40.30 14.38
N THR A 60 4.73 -39.64 14.11
CA THR A 60 4.82 -38.18 13.96
C THR A 60 3.78 -37.62 12.99
N ILE A 61 3.58 -38.26 11.83
CA ILE A 61 2.54 -37.88 10.84
C ILE A 61 1.14 -38.07 11.41
N ARG A 62 0.85 -39.20 12.08
CA ARG A 62 -0.47 -39.43 12.73
C ARG A 62 -0.73 -38.44 13.87
N ASP A 63 0.30 -38.00 14.58
CA ASP A 63 0.19 -37.06 15.69
C ASP A 63 -0.03 -35.62 15.19
N TYR A 64 0.70 -35.18 14.15
CA TYR A 64 0.38 -33.94 13.43
C TYR A 64 -1.02 -33.97 12.81
N PHE A 65 -1.46 -35.09 12.22
CA PHE A 65 -2.80 -35.22 11.66
C PHE A 65 -3.89 -35.03 12.72
N LYS A 66 -3.74 -35.60 13.92
CA LYS A 66 -4.65 -35.37 15.06
C LYS A 66 -4.67 -33.90 15.49
N ILE A 67 -3.49 -33.29 15.64
CA ILE A 67 -3.35 -31.88 16.06
C ILE A 67 -4.05 -30.97 15.05
N LEU A 68 -3.74 -31.13 13.76
CA LEU A 68 -4.32 -30.31 12.71
C LEU A 68 -5.84 -30.55 12.59
N THR A 69 -6.32 -31.81 12.61
CA THR A 69 -7.76 -32.10 12.57
C THR A 69 -8.53 -31.45 13.74
N LYS A 70 -7.90 -31.36 14.92
CA LYS A 70 -8.46 -30.71 16.09
C LYS A 70 -8.49 -29.19 15.93
N VAL A 71 -7.36 -28.58 15.56
CA VAL A 71 -7.22 -27.12 15.38
C VAL A 71 -8.09 -26.61 14.23
N THR A 72 -8.16 -27.34 13.10
CA THR A 72 -9.03 -27.01 11.96
C THR A 72 -10.50 -27.38 12.17
N SER A 73 -10.92 -27.68 13.40
CA SER A 73 -12.34 -27.50 13.74
C SER A 73 -12.65 -26.01 13.73
N GLU A 74 -13.82 -25.62 13.22
CA GLU A 74 -14.16 -24.20 13.06
C GLU A 74 -14.11 -23.45 14.40
N ASP A 75 -14.46 -24.12 15.50
CA ASP A 75 -14.39 -23.58 16.86
C ASP A 75 -12.96 -23.27 17.32
N GLU A 76 -11.98 -24.18 17.17
CA GLU A 76 -10.64 -23.96 17.74
C GLU A 76 -9.85 -22.87 16.99
N ILE A 77 -9.84 -22.87 15.65
CA ILE A 77 -9.27 -21.75 14.87
C ILE A 77 -10.00 -20.43 15.18
N THR A 78 -11.33 -20.45 15.35
CA THR A 78 -12.07 -19.23 15.67
C THR A 78 -11.73 -18.71 17.06
N GLN A 79 -11.59 -19.56 18.08
CA GLN A 79 -11.18 -19.15 19.43
C GLN A 79 -9.71 -18.70 19.50
N GLU A 80 -8.80 -19.33 18.75
CA GLU A 80 -7.39 -18.90 18.66
C GLU A 80 -7.27 -17.52 17.98
N PHE A 81 -7.98 -17.33 16.87
CA PHE A 81 -7.98 -16.07 16.11
C PHE A 81 -8.74 -14.94 16.84
N MET A 82 -9.90 -15.24 17.43
CA MET A 82 -10.71 -14.30 18.20
C MET A 82 -10.24 -14.18 19.65
N THR A 83 -8.97 -13.79 19.84
CA THR A 83 -8.54 -13.25 21.13
C THR A 83 -9.49 -12.13 21.53
N GLY A 84 -10.05 -12.17 22.74
CA GLY A 84 -11.12 -11.26 23.18
C GLY A 84 -10.72 -9.78 23.37
N ALA A 85 -9.56 -9.37 22.84
CA ALA A 85 -9.00 -8.04 22.96
C ALA A 85 -9.49 -7.10 21.84
N SER A 86 -10.39 -6.18 22.17
CA SER A 86 -10.82 -5.12 21.25
C SER A 86 -9.83 -3.94 21.22
N HIS A 87 -9.39 -3.53 20.04
CA HIS A 87 -8.51 -2.36 19.86
C HIS A 87 -9.20 -1.23 19.08
N PHE A 88 -9.09 0.01 19.58
CA PHE A 88 -9.63 1.20 18.89
C PHE A 88 -8.63 1.75 17.87
N VAL A 89 -8.96 1.68 16.59
CA VAL A 89 -8.13 2.21 15.48
C VAL A 89 -8.71 3.54 14.98
N LYS A 90 -7.92 4.61 15.05
CA LYS A 90 -8.26 5.91 14.41
C LYS A 90 -7.79 5.91 12.96
N HIS A 91 -8.64 5.48 12.04
CA HIS A 91 -8.38 5.59 10.61
C HIS A 91 -8.50 7.04 10.13
N LEU A 92 -7.53 7.51 9.33
CA LEU A 92 -7.49 8.86 8.76
C LEU A 92 -7.23 8.76 7.25
N GLN A 93 -8.03 9.46 6.45
CA GLN A 93 -7.97 9.40 4.99
C GLN A 93 -7.78 10.81 4.40
N PHE A 94 -6.78 10.96 3.53
CA PHE A 94 -6.58 12.18 2.73
C PHE A 94 -7.05 11.93 1.30
N THR A 95 -8.23 12.45 0.95
CA THR A 95 -8.91 12.17 -0.33
C THR A 95 -8.41 13.02 -1.50
N SER A 96 -7.92 14.24 -1.25
CA SER A 96 -7.55 15.23 -2.28
C SER A 96 -6.14 15.01 -2.87
N TRP A 97 -5.82 13.78 -3.27
CA TRP A 97 -4.52 13.39 -3.82
C TRP A 97 -4.63 12.27 -4.88
N PRO A 98 -4.59 12.59 -6.18
CA PRO A 98 -4.57 11.59 -7.26
C PRO A 98 -3.28 10.77 -7.21
N ASP A 99 -3.30 9.54 -7.76
CA ASP A 99 -2.08 8.73 -7.81
C ASP A 99 -1.06 9.28 -8.81
N HIS A 100 0.22 8.97 -8.59
CA HIS A 100 1.41 9.52 -9.27
C HIS A 100 1.60 11.06 -9.17
N GLY A 101 0.53 11.83 -8.97
CA GLY A 101 0.53 13.26 -8.74
C GLY A 101 0.82 13.68 -7.30
N THR A 102 0.44 14.93 -6.98
CA THR A 102 0.69 15.62 -5.71
C THR A 102 -0.63 16.09 -5.07
N PRO A 103 -0.67 16.38 -3.76
CA PRO A 103 -1.84 16.97 -3.10
C PRO A 103 -2.30 18.27 -3.76
N ALA A 104 -3.61 18.40 -4.01
CA ALA A 104 -4.16 19.58 -4.70
C ALA A 104 -4.09 20.88 -3.87
N SER A 105 -3.91 20.78 -2.55
CA SER A 105 -3.68 21.92 -1.65
C SER A 105 -2.51 21.63 -0.73
N ALA A 106 -1.46 22.44 -0.82
CA ALA A 106 -0.32 22.40 0.07
C ALA A 106 -0.72 22.66 1.52
N GLU A 107 -1.53 23.70 1.77
CA GLU A 107 -2.03 24.03 3.10
C GLU A 107 -2.92 22.92 3.68
N GLY A 108 -3.79 22.31 2.87
CA GLY A 108 -4.61 21.16 3.27
C GLY A 108 -3.76 19.95 3.66
N PHE A 109 -2.70 19.68 2.91
CA PHE A 109 -1.75 18.61 3.23
C PHE A 109 -0.93 18.91 4.51
N ILE A 110 -0.45 20.14 4.70
CA ILE A 110 0.24 20.57 5.93
C ILE A 110 -0.67 20.41 7.16
N LYS A 111 -1.94 20.83 7.05
CA LYS A 111 -2.96 20.61 8.09
C LYS A 111 -3.17 19.13 8.39
N TYR A 112 -3.23 18.28 7.36
CA TYR A 112 -3.39 16.84 7.51
C TYR A 112 -2.21 16.19 8.24
N VAL A 113 -0.96 16.40 7.81
CA VAL A 113 0.24 15.85 8.46
C VAL A 113 0.28 16.25 9.94
N ARG A 114 0.04 17.54 10.25
CA ARG A 114 -0.01 18.03 11.64
C ARG A 114 -1.16 17.41 12.45
N TYR A 115 -2.31 17.15 11.83
CA TYR A 115 -3.44 16.49 12.49
C TYR A 115 -3.17 15.00 12.76
N VAL A 116 -2.48 14.29 11.85
CA VAL A 116 -2.02 12.91 12.08
C VAL A 116 -1.06 12.85 13.27
N ARG A 117 -0.01 13.69 13.29
CA ARG A 117 0.94 13.79 14.42
C ARG A 117 0.23 14.06 15.74
N LYS A 118 -0.66 15.08 15.78
CA LYS A 118 -1.44 15.43 16.99
C LYS A 118 -2.46 14.35 17.39
N SER A 119 -2.87 13.49 16.46
CA SER A 119 -3.82 12.40 16.70
C SER A 119 -3.20 11.09 17.17
N HIS A 120 -1.89 10.95 17.05
CA HIS A 120 -1.12 9.77 17.43
C HIS A 120 -0.89 9.71 18.95
N LEU A 121 -0.73 8.49 19.49
CA LEU A 121 -0.52 8.24 20.92
C LEU A 121 0.76 7.43 21.16
N THR A 122 0.81 6.21 20.62
CA THR A 122 1.92 5.25 20.80
C THR A 122 2.04 4.31 19.60
N GLY A 123 3.21 3.68 19.44
CA GLY A 123 3.47 2.65 18.41
C GLY A 123 3.83 3.22 17.02
N PRO A 124 3.91 2.36 15.98
CA PRO A 124 4.09 2.81 14.60
C PRO A 124 2.80 3.37 14.01
N ILE A 125 2.92 4.34 13.10
CA ILE A 125 1.79 4.81 12.27
C ILE A 125 1.77 4.01 10.97
N VAL A 126 0.66 3.33 10.69
CA VAL A 126 0.44 2.69 9.38
C VAL A 126 0.08 3.75 8.34
N VAL A 127 0.87 3.83 7.25
CA VAL A 127 0.66 4.77 6.14
C VAL A 127 0.67 4.02 4.82
N HIS A 128 -0.43 4.04 4.08
CA HIS A 128 -0.56 3.36 2.79
C HIS A 128 -1.13 4.28 1.70
N CYS A 129 -1.08 3.81 0.46
CA CYS A 129 -1.86 4.34 -0.66
C CYS A 129 -2.38 3.15 -1.50
N SER A 130 -2.16 3.14 -2.81
CA SER A 130 -2.24 1.93 -3.64
C SER A 130 -0.98 1.06 -3.41
N ALA A 131 0.08 1.23 -4.20
CA ALA A 131 1.34 0.48 -4.06
C ALA A 131 2.15 0.78 -2.77
N GLY A 132 1.73 1.75 -1.95
CA GLY A 132 2.37 2.07 -0.67
C GLY A 132 3.80 2.61 -0.79
N VAL A 133 4.12 3.34 -1.88
CA VAL A 133 5.49 3.87 -2.14
C VAL A 133 5.52 5.36 -2.52
N GLY A 134 4.74 5.79 -3.51
CA GLY A 134 4.75 7.18 -3.99
C GLY A 134 4.17 8.16 -2.97
N ARG A 135 2.84 8.13 -2.81
CA ARG A 135 2.11 8.99 -1.86
C ARG A 135 2.52 8.73 -0.39
N THR A 136 2.75 7.47 -0.02
CA THR A 136 3.33 7.08 1.28
C THR A 136 4.69 7.74 1.54
N GLY A 137 5.62 7.66 0.58
CA GLY A 137 6.96 8.23 0.74
C GLY A 137 6.95 9.76 0.87
N VAL A 138 6.05 10.46 0.16
CA VAL A 138 5.89 11.91 0.30
C VAL A 138 5.37 12.28 1.70
N PHE A 139 4.39 11.54 2.23
CA PHE A 139 3.90 11.73 3.60
C PHE A 139 5.02 11.53 4.63
N LEU A 140 5.73 10.41 4.56
CA LEU A 140 6.80 10.09 5.52
C LEU A 140 7.97 11.07 5.43
N CYS A 141 8.41 11.47 4.23
CA CYS A 141 9.45 12.47 4.06
C CYS A 141 9.09 13.82 4.72
N VAL A 142 7.85 14.27 4.53
CA VAL A 142 7.39 15.55 5.09
C VAL A 142 7.17 15.46 6.61
N ASP A 143 6.67 14.33 7.13
CA ASP A 143 6.57 14.11 8.58
C ASP A 143 7.94 14.12 9.27
N VAL A 144 8.94 13.44 8.69
CA VAL A 144 10.32 13.43 9.21
C VAL A 144 10.93 14.83 9.19
N VAL A 145 10.76 15.61 8.10
CA VAL A 145 11.27 16.99 8.05
C VAL A 145 10.53 17.91 9.03
N PHE A 146 9.21 17.77 9.20
CA PHE A 146 8.48 18.53 10.20
C PHE A 146 8.95 18.19 11.62
N CYS A 147 9.18 16.90 11.91
CA CYS A 147 9.76 16.44 13.17
C CYS A 147 11.17 17.01 13.43
N ALA A 148 11.99 17.16 12.38
CA ALA A 148 13.31 17.79 12.47
C ALA A 148 13.21 19.30 12.73
N ILE A 149 12.33 20.02 12.02
CA ILE A 149 12.07 21.45 12.22
C ILE A 149 11.53 21.72 13.64
N GLU A 150 10.55 20.92 14.11
CA GLU A 150 9.99 20.99 15.46
C GLU A 150 11.05 20.80 16.57
N LYS A 151 12.13 20.05 16.28
CA LYS A 151 13.23 19.75 17.22
C LYS A 151 14.50 20.58 16.97
N ASN A 152 14.47 21.54 16.04
CA ASN A 152 15.62 22.32 15.61
C ASN A 152 16.83 21.47 15.16
N PHE A 153 16.55 20.33 14.49
CA PHE A 153 17.57 19.48 13.87
C PHE A 153 17.76 19.81 12.39
N SER A 154 18.98 19.62 11.90
CA SER A 154 19.25 19.64 10.46
C SER A 154 18.58 18.46 9.75
N PHE A 155 18.19 18.66 8.50
CA PHE A 155 17.55 17.65 7.66
C PHE A 155 18.06 17.75 6.23
N ASN A 156 18.02 16.64 5.50
CA ASN A 156 18.33 16.59 4.06
C ASN A 156 17.35 15.64 3.39
N ILE A 157 16.52 16.16 2.48
CA ILE A 157 15.46 15.41 1.80
C ILE A 157 16.02 14.25 0.96
N MET A 158 17.19 14.44 0.30
CA MET A 158 17.84 13.37 -0.46
C MET A 158 18.24 12.21 0.46
N ASN A 159 18.85 12.51 1.60
CA ASN A 159 19.28 11.47 2.56
C ASN A 159 18.08 10.75 3.19
N ILE A 160 17.02 11.49 3.55
CA ILE A 160 15.77 10.90 4.08
C ILE A 160 15.14 9.96 3.05
N VAL A 161 15.08 10.37 1.78
CA VAL A 161 14.52 9.53 0.70
C VAL A 161 15.41 8.33 0.37
N GLY A 162 16.73 8.45 0.51
CA GLY A 162 17.67 7.31 0.48
C GLY A 162 17.35 6.28 1.56
N GLN A 163 17.32 6.70 2.82
CA GLN A 163 17.03 5.83 3.98
C GLN A 163 15.63 5.19 3.93
N MET A 164 14.64 5.89 3.36
CA MET A 164 13.33 5.29 3.09
C MET A 164 13.38 4.23 1.98
N ARG A 165 14.19 4.43 0.93
CA ARG A 165 14.35 3.49 -0.19
C ARG A 165 15.15 2.24 0.18
N GLU A 166 16.08 2.36 1.13
CA GLU A 166 16.79 1.24 1.77
C GLU A 166 15.82 0.31 2.53
N GLN A 167 14.82 0.88 3.21
CA GLN A 167 13.82 0.12 3.97
C GLN A 167 12.63 -0.37 3.11
N ARG A 168 12.22 0.40 2.10
CA ARG A 168 11.19 0.01 1.13
C ARG A 168 11.51 0.61 -0.24
N HIS A 169 11.88 -0.24 -1.19
CA HIS A 169 12.21 0.17 -2.55
C HIS A 169 11.09 1.03 -3.19
N GLY A 170 11.47 2.01 -3.99
CA GLY A 170 10.54 2.87 -4.75
C GLY A 170 9.86 4.00 -3.98
N MET A 171 10.17 4.21 -2.69
CA MET A 171 9.63 5.34 -1.90
C MET A 171 9.85 6.70 -2.59
N ILE A 172 8.77 7.47 -2.73
CA ILE A 172 8.64 8.62 -3.66
C ILE A 172 8.89 8.20 -5.11
N GLN A 173 7.82 8.14 -5.91
CA GLN A 173 7.84 7.48 -7.22
C GLN A 173 8.09 8.46 -8.38
N THR A 174 7.52 9.67 -8.33
CA THR A 174 7.64 10.66 -9.42
C THR A 174 8.54 11.83 -9.06
N LYS A 175 9.08 12.50 -10.08
CA LYS A 175 9.90 13.71 -9.95
C LYS A 175 9.09 14.84 -9.31
N GLU A 176 7.80 14.89 -9.61
CA GLU A 176 6.81 15.87 -9.17
C GLU A 176 6.53 15.69 -7.67
N GLN A 177 6.38 14.44 -7.22
CA GLN A 177 6.33 14.07 -5.80
C GLN A 177 7.60 14.48 -5.05
N TYR A 178 8.78 14.23 -5.62
CA TYR A 178 10.05 14.64 -5.00
C TYR A 178 10.20 16.16 -4.91
N MET A 179 9.85 16.92 -5.96
CA MET A 179 9.80 18.38 -5.91
C MET A 179 8.79 18.90 -4.88
N PHE A 180 7.65 18.22 -4.71
CA PHE A 180 6.60 18.63 -3.78
C PHE A 180 7.09 18.60 -2.32
N CYS A 181 7.92 17.63 -1.93
CA CYS A 181 8.56 17.63 -0.61
C CYS A 181 9.36 18.92 -0.36
N TYR A 182 10.18 19.37 -1.32
CA TYR A 182 10.92 20.63 -1.20
C TYR A 182 9.99 21.85 -1.15
N LYS A 183 8.93 21.88 -1.98
CA LYS A 183 7.95 22.99 -2.02
C LYS A 183 7.22 23.15 -0.67
N ILE A 184 6.74 22.06 -0.08
CA ILE A 184 6.05 22.07 1.22
C ILE A 184 6.97 22.53 2.34
N VAL A 185 8.22 22.06 2.36
CA VAL A 185 9.20 22.44 3.38
C VAL A 185 9.55 23.92 3.26
N LEU A 186 9.73 24.44 2.04
CA LEU A 186 9.93 25.87 1.80
C LEU A 186 8.73 26.72 2.26
N GLU A 187 7.50 26.32 1.93
CA GLU A 187 6.29 27.04 2.33
C GLU A 187 6.13 27.09 3.86
N VAL A 188 6.43 25.99 4.56
CA VAL A 188 6.40 25.94 6.03
C VAL A 188 7.49 26.82 6.65
N LEU A 189 8.72 26.80 6.12
CA LEU A 189 9.80 27.67 6.61
C LEU A 189 9.52 29.15 6.36
N GLN A 190 8.94 29.51 5.20
CA GLN A 190 8.48 30.87 4.91
C GLN A 190 7.42 31.32 5.90
N LYS A 191 6.40 30.48 6.17
CA LYS A 191 5.35 30.79 7.15
C LYS A 191 5.89 30.94 8.58
N LEU A 192 6.89 30.16 8.97
CA LEU A 192 7.57 30.29 10.27
C LEU A 192 8.46 31.54 10.35
N TRP A 193 8.98 32.03 9.22
CA TRP A 193 9.73 33.29 9.17
C TRP A 193 8.80 34.51 9.27
N THR A 194 7.68 34.53 8.54
CA THR A 194 6.70 35.64 8.53
C THR A 194 5.85 35.79 9.80
N VAL A 195 6.10 34.96 10.82
CA VAL A 195 5.44 35.00 12.13
C VAL A 195 6.39 35.55 13.23
N LYS A 196 7.58 36.01 12.83
CA LYS A 196 8.51 36.80 13.65
C LYS A 196 8.42 38.28 13.31
#